data_AF-A0A8H4IMP4-F1
#
_entry.id   AF-A0A8H4IMP4-F1
#
_cell.length_a   1.000
_cell.length_b   1.000
_cell.length_c   1.000
_cell.angle_alpha   90.00
_cell.angle_beta   90.00
_cell.angle_gamma   90.00
#
_symmetry.space_group_name_H-M   'P 1'
#
loop_
_entity.id
_entity.type
_entity.pdbx_description
1 polymer ?
#
loop_
_entity_poly.entity_id
_entity_poly.type
_entity_poly.pdbx_seq_one_letter_code
_entity_poly.pdbx_strand_id
1 'polypeptide(L)'
;MPDFGSDTGEGDPTCRFQIQCDPDRMDLRVREMIPELATTHHDLSTNSNRENKETFDWQLAASVFTADNLQKFVRQYFHQVHVYNSILQPNNFNCETVELRLLLAVFLFGSLVSPPDDSAMSARAFFDIAEEYVFSHAVFDSSFRKYNQDNQRLPFSEAEIEILQAAEIIQILQSSRNHQETRRRIRVERHPRLIEAEHSRDDSLVRLAIWMFLYDVYLTVFFNHAPQIALSELTGDPPDWEDTENEDSLGGSGLSGSSNEEISRPRSVMDFVLSLFHDSWPGPRDNLYGHTSSSQLLVVAFGRSNYQTPDCLQFEC
;
A
#
# COMPACT_ATOMS: atom_id res chain seq x y z
N MET A 1 -3.12 -47.89 -8.75
CA MET A 1 -4.34 -47.10 -8.51
C MET A 1 -4.50 -46.96 -7.01
N PRO A 2 -4.25 -45.78 -6.43
CA PRO A 2 -4.73 -45.45 -5.10
C PRO A 2 -5.89 -44.47 -5.16
N ASP A 3 -6.80 -44.72 -4.22
CA ASP A 3 -8.07 -44.08 -3.90
C ASP A 3 -7.85 -42.62 -3.45
N PHE A 4 -8.53 -41.65 -4.06
CA PHE A 4 -8.63 -40.29 -3.53
C PHE A 4 -9.89 -40.21 -2.67
N GLY A 5 -9.68 -40.35 -1.36
CA GLY A 5 -10.67 -40.12 -0.33
C GLY A 5 -11.22 -38.70 -0.40
N SER A 6 -12.52 -38.61 -0.11
CA SER A 6 -13.33 -37.42 0.05
C SER A 6 -12.66 -36.35 0.94
N ASP A 7 -12.37 -35.21 0.33
CA ASP A 7 -11.94 -33.99 1.01
C ASP A 7 -13.18 -33.31 1.62
N THR A 8 -13.47 -33.62 2.88
CA THR A 8 -14.42 -32.89 3.69
C THR A 8 -13.77 -31.57 4.09
N GLY A 9 -14.33 -30.47 3.59
CA GLY A 9 -13.87 -29.11 3.85
C GLY A 9 -13.64 -28.83 5.33
N GLU A 10 -12.36 -28.82 5.71
CA GLU A 10 -11.86 -28.31 6.97
C GLU A 10 -11.12 -27.01 6.62
N GLY A 11 -11.71 -25.87 7.02
CA GLY A 11 -11.19 -24.55 6.70
C GLY A 11 -9.79 -24.38 7.26
N ASP A 12 -8.86 -24.02 6.37
CA ASP A 12 -7.47 -23.71 6.70
C ASP A 12 -7.38 -22.64 7.82
N PRO A 13 -6.76 -22.95 8.98
CA PRO A 13 -6.76 -22.10 10.17
C PRO A 13 -5.80 -20.89 10.06
N THR A 14 -5.07 -20.74 8.96
CA THR A 14 -3.98 -19.78 8.80
C THR A 14 -4.41 -18.35 8.43
N CYS A 15 -5.71 -18.06 8.24
CA CYS A 15 -6.15 -16.71 7.88
C CYS A 15 -7.39 -16.27 8.66
N ARG A 16 -7.18 -15.54 9.76
CA ARG A 16 -8.24 -14.91 10.58
C ARG A 16 -8.56 -13.46 10.18
N PHE A 17 -8.34 -13.06 8.93
CA PHE A 17 -9.02 -11.87 8.43
C PHE A 17 -10.44 -12.23 8.03
N GLN A 18 -11.38 -12.14 8.98
CA GLN A 18 -12.80 -12.22 8.66
C GLN A 18 -13.27 -10.84 8.21
N ILE A 19 -13.58 -10.72 6.92
CA ILE A 19 -14.31 -9.54 6.41
C ILE A 19 -15.67 -9.53 7.09
N GLN A 20 -15.80 -8.70 8.10
CA GLN A 20 -17.03 -8.53 8.86
C GLN A 20 -17.90 -7.48 8.14
N CYS A 21 -18.34 -7.77 6.92
CA CYS A 21 -19.17 -6.86 6.14
C CYS A 21 -20.46 -7.55 5.71
N ASP A 22 -21.57 -6.82 5.81
CA ASP A 22 -22.89 -7.23 5.36
C ASP A 22 -22.92 -7.33 3.82
N PRO A 23 -23.33 -8.47 3.23
CA PRO A 23 -23.48 -8.62 1.79
C PRO A 23 -24.29 -7.51 1.11
N ASP A 24 -25.37 -7.04 1.75
CA ASP A 24 -26.21 -5.98 1.18
C ASP A 24 -25.46 -4.63 1.15
N ARG A 25 -24.62 -4.36 2.15
CA ARG A 25 -23.77 -3.16 2.20
C ARG A 25 -22.65 -3.23 1.17
N MET A 26 -22.02 -4.39 1.02
CA MET A 26 -21.02 -4.63 -0.02
C MET A 26 -21.60 -4.41 -1.42
N ASP A 27 -22.84 -4.85 -1.66
CA ASP A 27 -23.54 -4.64 -2.93
C ASP A 27 -23.78 -3.14 -3.21
N LEU A 28 -24.13 -2.35 -2.20
CA LEU A 28 -24.23 -0.89 -2.34
C LEU A 28 -22.89 -0.27 -2.73
N ARG A 29 -21.80 -0.65 -2.07
CA ARG A 29 -20.46 -0.10 -2.33
C ARG A 29 -19.98 -0.43 -3.75
N VAL A 30 -20.15 -1.66 -4.24
CA VAL A 30 -19.77 -2.01 -5.62
C VAL A 30 -20.63 -1.27 -6.65
N ARG A 31 -21.92 -1.04 -6.37
CA ARG A 31 -22.79 -0.24 -7.23
C ARG A 31 -22.40 1.23 -7.29
N GLU A 32 -21.79 1.76 -6.24
CA GLU A 32 -21.23 3.12 -6.23
C GLU A 32 -19.94 3.24 -7.06
N MET A 33 -19.11 2.19 -7.13
CA MET A 33 -17.87 2.21 -7.92
C MET A 33 -18.11 2.37 -9.42
N ILE A 34 -19.10 1.67 -9.98
CA ILE A 34 -19.35 1.67 -11.43
C ILE A 34 -19.64 3.07 -12.01
N PRO A 35 -20.60 3.87 -11.48
CA PRO A 35 -20.88 5.19 -12.02
C PRO A 35 -19.72 6.18 -11.83
N GLU A 36 -18.95 6.05 -10.75
CA GLU A 36 -17.74 6.84 -10.53
C GLU A 36 -16.69 6.57 -11.62
N LEU A 37 -16.39 5.29 -11.88
CA LEU A 37 -15.49 4.89 -12.96
C LEU A 37 -16.00 5.32 -14.34
N ALA A 38 -17.30 5.23 -14.59
CA ALA A 38 -17.90 5.67 -15.84
C ALA A 38 -17.79 7.19 -16.02
N THR A 39 -17.93 7.96 -14.95
CA THR A 39 -17.75 9.42 -14.94
C THR A 39 -16.30 9.78 -15.25
N THR A 40 -15.34 9.15 -14.57
CA THR A 40 -13.91 9.31 -14.87
C THR A 40 -13.60 8.96 -16.32
N HIS A 41 -14.22 7.91 -16.86
CA HIS A 41 -13.99 7.49 -18.23
C HIS A 41 -14.52 8.53 -19.22
N HIS A 42 -15.68 9.11 -18.92
CA HIS A 42 -16.24 10.20 -19.69
C HIS A 42 -15.31 11.42 -19.69
N ASP A 43 -14.81 11.83 -18.54
CA ASP A 43 -13.91 12.98 -18.39
C ASP A 43 -12.57 12.79 -19.12
N LEU A 44 -12.02 11.58 -19.10
CA LEU A 44 -10.85 11.24 -19.92
C LEU A 44 -11.15 11.30 -21.42
N SER A 45 -12.33 10.81 -21.83
CA SER A 45 -12.76 10.78 -23.23
C SER A 45 -13.07 12.16 -23.79
N THR A 46 -13.53 13.11 -22.97
CA THR A 46 -13.74 14.50 -23.38
C THR A 46 -12.43 15.26 -23.51
N ASN A 47 -11.45 14.96 -22.66
CA ASN A 47 -10.14 15.60 -22.69
C ASN A 47 -9.20 15.04 -23.77
N SER A 48 -9.37 13.78 -24.17
CA SER A 48 -8.60 13.18 -25.27
C SER A 48 -9.28 13.47 -26.62
N ASN A 49 -8.60 14.23 -27.50
CA ASN A 49 -9.04 14.49 -28.89
C ASN A 49 -8.95 13.22 -29.78
N ARG A 50 -9.35 12.05 -29.28
CA ARG A 50 -9.33 10.79 -30.03
C ARG A 50 -10.61 10.63 -30.84
N GLU A 51 -10.47 10.46 -32.16
CA GLU A 51 -11.58 10.28 -33.11
C GLU A 51 -12.42 9.01 -32.86
N ASN A 52 -11.89 8.06 -32.07
CA ASN A 52 -12.61 6.89 -31.56
C ASN A 52 -12.76 6.99 -30.05
N LYS A 53 -13.91 7.49 -29.57
CA LYS A 53 -14.28 7.41 -28.16
C LYS A 53 -14.77 5.99 -27.87
N GLU A 54 -13.92 5.18 -27.27
CA GLU A 54 -14.34 3.91 -26.68
C GLU A 54 -15.43 4.20 -25.64
N THR A 55 -16.47 3.37 -25.59
CA THR A 55 -17.55 3.52 -24.62
C THR A 55 -17.23 2.70 -23.39
N PHE A 56 -17.53 3.22 -22.20
CA PHE A 56 -17.40 2.46 -20.95
C PHE A 56 -18.22 1.17 -21.02
N ASP A 57 -17.58 0.03 -20.74
CA ASP A 57 -18.23 -1.28 -20.77
C ASP A 57 -18.98 -1.56 -19.46
N TRP A 58 -20.24 -1.14 -19.44
CA TRP A 58 -21.15 -1.35 -18.30
C TRP A 58 -21.42 -2.82 -18.01
N GLN A 59 -21.43 -3.68 -19.03
CA GLN A 59 -21.73 -5.10 -18.86
C GLN A 59 -20.55 -5.81 -18.20
N LEU A 60 -19.33 -5.53 -18.68
CA LEU A 60 -18.11 -6.02 -18.06
C LEU A 60 -17.99 -5.50 -16.61
N ALA A 61 -18.27 -4.21 -16.39
CA ALA A 61 -18.23 -3.63 -15.05
C ALA A 61 -19.20 -4.34 -14.10
N ALA A 62 -20.46 -4.52 -14.49
CA ALA A 62 -21.45 -5.23 -13.68
C ALA A 62 -21.07 -6.70 -13.41
N SER A 63 -20.35 -7.36 -14.32
CA SER A 63 -19.87 -8.73 -14.13
C SER A 63 -18.68 -8.84 -13.16
N VAL A 64 -17.88 -7.77 -13.05
CA VAL A 64 -16.69 -7.72 -12.19
C VAL A 64 -17.04 -7.20 -10.81
N PHE A 65 -17.74 -6.07 -10.72
CA PHE A 65 -18.05 -5.38 -9.47
C PHE A 65 -19.31 -5.97 -8.82
N THR A 66 -19.14 -7.13 -8.18
CA THR A 66 -20.19 -7.83 -7.42
C THR A 66 -19.79 -7.97 -5.95
N ALA A 67 -20.76 -8.12 -5.04
CA ALA A 67 -20.49 -8.33 -3.62
C ALA A 67 -19.62 -9.59 -3.37
N ASP A 68 -19.85 -10.67 -4.12
CA ASP A 68 -19.07 -11.91 -4.03
C ASP A 68 -17.60 -11.68 -4.43
N ASN A 69 -17.37 -10.97 -5.54
CA ASN A 69 -16.03 -10.63 -5.97
C ASN A 69 -15.37 -9.65 -5.00
N LEU A 70 -16.13 -8.73 -4.40
CA LEU A 70 -15.63 -7.80 -3.39
C LEU A 70 -15.09 -8.54 -2.18
N GLN A 71 -15.91 -9.42 -1.59
CA GLN A 71 -15.49 -10.24 -0.46
C GLN A 71 -14.26 -11.09 -0.80
N LYS A 72 -14.28 -11.75 -1.97
CA LYS A 72 -13.20 -12.62 -2.42
C LYS A 72 -11.88 -11.86 -2.61
N PHE A 73 -11.89 -10.76 -3.35
CA PHE A 73 -10.66 -10.05 -3.70
C PHE A 73 -10.10 -9.26 -2.53
N VAL A 74 -10.94 -8.63 -1.70
CA VAL A 74 -10.47 -8.00 -0.46
C VAL A 74 -9.79 -9.03 0.44
N ARG A 75 -10.36 -10.23 0.59
CA ARG A 75 -9.75 -11.30 1.39
C ARG A 75 -8.40 -11.69 0.82
N GLN A 76 -8.32 -11.83 -0.50
CA GLN A 76 -7.07 -12.19 -1.16
C GLN A 76 -5.99 -11.11 -0.99
N TYR A 77 -6.37 -9.83 -1.01
CA TYR A 77 -5.45 -8.72 -0.74
C TYR A 77 -4.83 -8.85 0.66
N PHE A 78 -5.65 -9.01 1.70
CA PHE A 78 -5.13 -9.12 3.07
C PHE A 78 -4.35 -10.41 3.30
N HIS A 79 -4.68 -11.50 2.62
CA HIS A 79 -3.94 -12.75 2.73
C HIS A 79 -2.57 -12.69 2.04
N GLN A 80 -2.49 -12.12 0.84
CA GLN A 80 -1.27 -12.16 0.03
C GLN A 80 -0.44 -10.88 0.15
N VAL A 81 -1.08 -9.72 0.03
CA VAL A 81 -0.39 -8.43 -0.15
C VAL A 81 -0.01 -7.80 1.18
N HIS A 82 -0.93 -7.79 2.15
CA HIS A 82 -0.71 -7.15 3.45
C HIS A 82 0.52 -7.71 4.19
N VAL A 83 0.84 -8.99 3.99
CA VAL A 83 1.98 -9.67 4.63
C VAL A 83 3.32 -9.02 4.26
N TYR A 84 3.47 -8.56 3.01
CA TYR A 84 4.70 -7.91 2.55
C TYR A 84 4.52 -6.42 2.26
N ASN A 85 3.31 -5.90 2.38
CA ASN A 85 2.97 -4.49 2.16
C ASN A 85 1.85 -4.04 3.10
N SER A 86 2.22 -3.84 4.37
CA SER A 86 1.31 -3.44 5.44
C SER A 86 1.07 -1.93 5.43
N ILE A 87 0.56 -1.37 4.33
CA ILE A 87 0.08 0.03 4.27
C ILE A 87 -1.21 0.17 5.10
N LEU A 88 -2.09 -0.81 5.01
CA LEU A 88 -3.39 -0.84 5.70
C LEU A 88 -3.27 -1.57 7.03
N GLN A 89 -3.99 -1.11 8.05
CA GLN A 89 -4.20 -1.87 9.28
C GLN A 89 -5.48 -2.70 9.10
N PRO A 90 -5.43 -4.03 9.18
CA PRO A 90 -6.62 -4.87 9.00
C PRO A 90 -7.77 -4.47 9.93
N ASN A 91 -7.44 -4.08 11.17
CA ASN A 91 -8.41 -3.69 12.19
C ASN A 91 -9.14 -2.37 11.90
N ASN A 92 -8.55 -1.51 11.06
CA ASN A 92 -9.12 -0.21 10.70
C ASN A 92 -9.78 -0.23 9.31
N PHE A 93 -9.71 -1.35 8.60
CA PHE A 93 -10.31 -1.46 7.28
C PHE A 93 -11.74 -2.02 7.36
N ASN A 94 -12.71 -1.20 6.98
CA ASN A 94 -14.11 -1.61 6.88
C ASN A 94 -14.66 -1.32 5.49
N CYS A 95 -15.03 -2.36 4.74
CA CYS A 95 -15.53 -2.22 3.37
C CYS A 95 -16.77 -1.34 3.26
N GLU A 96 -17.54 -1.20 4.34
CA GLU A 96 -18.79 -0.43 4.36
C GLU A 96 -18.56 1.08 4.50
N THR A 97 -17.45 1.50 5.14
CA THR A 97 -17.23 2.90 5.54
C THR A 97 -15.99 3.53 4.95
N VAL A 98 -14.99 2.72 4.60
CA VAL A 98 -13.73 3.18 3.99
C VAL A 98 -13.99 3.97 2.71
N GLU A 99 -13.16 4.96 2.39
CA GLU A 99 -13.27 5.73 1.15
C GLU A 99 -13.27 4.82 -0.10
N LEU A 100 -14.08 5.20 -1.09
CA LEU A 100 -14.42 4.34 -2.22
C LEU A 100 -13.21 4.02 -3.12
N ARG A 101 -12.26 4.94 -3.27
CA ARG A 101 -11.00 4.74 -4.01
C ARG A 101 -10.11 3.74 -3.31
N LEU A 102 -10.04 3.78 -1.98
CA LEU A 102 -9.28 2.78 -1.23
C LEU A 102 -9.91 1.40 -1.36
N LEU A 103 -11.24 1.29 -1.22
CA LEU A 103 -11.93 0.02 -1.44
C LEU A 103 -11.69 -0.53 -2.85
N LEU A 104 -11.76 0.34 -3.87
CA LEU A 104 -11.49 -0.01 -5.26
C LEU A 104 -10.03 -0.46 -5.46
N ALA A 105 -9.07 0.23 -4.87
CA ALA A 105 -7.65 -0.12 -4.97
C ALA A 105 -7.37 -1.52 -4.38
N VAL A 106 -7.90 -1.79 -3.18
CA VAL A 106 -7.80 -3.09 -2.50
C VAL A 106 -8.48 -4.18 -3.32
N PHE A 107 -9.68 -3.91 -3.84
CA PHE A 107 -10.42 -4.83 -4.71
C PHE A 107 -9.62 -5.22 -5.96
N LEU A 108 -9.10 -4.24 -6.70
CA LEU A 108 -8.37 -4.48 -7.93
C LEU A 108 -7.03 -5.18 -7.68
N PHE A 109 -6.32 -4.83 -6.61
CA PHE A 109 -5.09 -5.52 -6.25
C PHE A 109 -5.38 -6.96 -5.82
N GLY A 110 -6.42 -7.16 -5.01
CA GLY A 110 -6.92 -8.49 -4.68
C GLY A 110 -7.22 -9.37 -5.90
N SER A 111 -7.79 -8.78 -6.95
CA SER A 111 -8.03 -9.49 -8.22
C SER A 111 -6.73 -9.91 -8.91
N LEU A 112 -5.66 -9.11 -8.82
CA LEU A 112 -4.35 -9.41 -9.42
C LEU A 112 -3.67 -10.60 -8.75
N VAL A 113 -3.82 -10.74 -7.43
CA VAL A 113 -3.20 -11.83 -6.63
C VAL A 113 -4.13 -13.03 -6.42
N SER A 114 -5.32 -13.00 -7.02
CA SER A 114 -6.27 -14.12 -6.99
C SER A 114 -5.89 -15.21 -7.99
N PRO A 115 -6.30 -16.47 -7.76
CA PRO A 115 -6.23 -17.50 -8.78
C PRO A 115 -6.90 -17.02 -10.08
N PRO A 116 -6.37 -17.39 -11.26
CA PRO A 116 -6.89 -16.93 -12.53
C PRO A 116 -8.30 -17.49 -12.76
N ASP A 117 -9.28 -16.59 -12.78
CA ASP A 117 -10.65 -16.83 -13.21
C ASP A 117 -11.14 -15.65 -14.06
N ASP A 118 -12.31 -15.80 -14.66
CA ASP A 118 -12.87 -14.82 -15.58
C ASP A 118 -13.04 -13.43 -14.94
N SER A 119 -13.48 -13.36 -13.68
CA SER A 119 -13.66 -12.10 -12.96
C SER A 119 -12.32 -11.44 -12.62
N ALA A 120 -11.33 -12.20 -12.15
CA ALA A 120 -9.98 -11.71 -11.84
C ALA A 120 -9.24 -11.21 -13.08
N MET A 121 -9.42 -11.89 -14.22
CA MET A 121 -8.84 -11.47 -15.49
C MET A 121 -9.56 -10.24 -16.05
N SER A 122 -10.88 -10.18 -15.94
CA SER A 122 -11.71 -9.06 -16.42
C SER A 122 -11.49 -7.78 -15.61
N ALA A 123 -11.20 -7.88 -14.31
CA ALA A 123 -10.89 -6.75 -13.45
C ALA A 123 -9.72 -5.89 -13.96
N ARG A 124 -8.79 -6.49 -14.71
CA ARG A 124 -7.63 -5.80 -15.31
C ARG A 124 -8.03 -4.70 -16.30
N ALA A 125 -9.20 -4.80 -16.93
CA ALA A 125 -9.73 -3.77 -17.81
C ALA A 125 -9.95 -2.43 -17.07
N PHE A 126 -10.11 -2.49 -15.75
CA PHE A 126 -10.41 -1.31 -14.92
C PHE A 126 -9.19 -0.69 -14.25
N PHE A 127 -7.98 -1.23 -14.43
CA PHE A 127 -6.78 -0.74 -13.73
C PHE A 127 -6.41 0.69 -14.12
N ASP A 128 -6.41 0.98 -15.42
CA ASP A 128 -6.03 2.32 -15.91
C ASP A 128 -7.06 3.39 -15.53
N ILE A 129 -8.35 3.05 -15.55
CA ILE A 129 -9.41 3.98 -15.17
C ILE A 129 -9.46 4.19 -13.65
N ALA A 130 -9.19 3.16 -12.86
CA ALA A 130 -9.09 3.27 -11.41
C ALA A 130 -7.89 4.13 -10.98
N GLU A 131 -6.75 4.00 -11.68
CA GLU A 131 -5.62 4.90 -11.46
C GLU A 131 -6.01 6.36 -11.70
N GLU A 132 -6.71 6.65 -12.78
CA GLU A 132 -7.17 8.02 -13.00
C GLU A 132 -8.15 8.48 -11.92
N TYR A 133 -9.10 7.63 -11.52
CA TYR A 133 -10.09 7.94 -10.50
C TYR A 133 -9.49 8.31 -9.14
N VAL A 134 -8.39 7.63 -8.75
CA VAL A 134 -7.65 7.93 -7.54
C VAL A 134 -6.93 9.28 -7.68
N PHE A 135 -6.16 9.46 -8.76
CA PHE A 135 -5.32 10.63 -8.96
C PHE A 135 -6.07 11.90 -9.43
N SER A 136 -7.37 11.79 -9.71
CA SER A 136 -8.25 12.92 -9.96
C SER A 136 -8.73 13.62 -8.68
N HIS A 137 -8.44 13.07 -7.49
CA HIS A 137 -8.84 13.67 -6.23
C HIS A 137 -8.09 14.98 -5.94
N ALA A 138 -8.77 15.92 -5.27
CA ALA A 138 -8.26 17.26 -4.97
C ALA A 138 -6.99 17.27 -4.11
N VAL A 139 -6.75 16.22 -3.31
CA VAL A 139 -5.52 16.06 -2.51
C VAL A 139 -4.25 16.11 -3.37
N PHE A 140 -4.36 15.74 -4.66
CA PHE A 140 -3.27 15.78 -5.63
C PHE A 140 -3.25 17.04 -6.49
N ASP A 141 -4.08 18.05 -6.17
CA ASP A 141 -4.08 19.35 -6.83
C ASP A 141 -3.11 20.32 -6.11
N SER A 142 -2.39 21.10 -6.91
CA SER A 142 -1.57 22.22 -6.50
C SER A 142 -2.32 23.24 -5.61
N SER A 143 -3.63 23.39 -5.81
CA SER A 143 -4.46 24.32 -5.03
C SER A 143 -4.63 23.87 -3.58
N PHE A 144 -4.85 22.58 -3.35
CA PHE A 144 -4.94 21.95 -2.03
C PHE A 144 -3.62 22.12 -1.26
N ARG A 145 -2.49 21.89 -1.94
CA ARG A 145 -1.15 22.11 -1.39
C ARG A 145 -0.95 23.55 -0.91
N LYS A 146 -1.28 24.53 -1.75
CA LYS A 146 -1.11 25.94 -1.41
C LYS A 146 -1.95 26.33 -0.20
N TYR A 147 -3.19 25.83 -0.13
CA TYR A 147 -4.06 26.04 1.02
C TYR A 147 -3.46 25.49 2.32
N ASN A 148 -2.91 24.26 2.31
CA ASN A 148 -2.28 23.66 3.49
C ASN A 148 -0.98 24.35 3.91
N GLN A 149 -0.22 24.88 2.94
CA GLN A 149 0.99 25.66 3.22
C GLN A 149 0.67 27.01 3.88
N ASP A 150 -0.40 27.68 3.45
CA ASP A 150 -0.81 28.99 3.96
C ASP A 150 -1.54 28.89 5.32
N ASN A 151 -2.25 27.79 5.61
CA ASN A 151 -3.09 27.61 6.81
C ASN A 151 -2.46 26.73 7.92
N GLN A 152 -1.13 26.75 8.09
CA GLN A 152 -0.42 26.06 9.17
C GLN A 152 -0.56 24.52 9.21
N ARG A 153 -0.44 23.83 8.06
CA ARG A 153 -0.26 22.36 7.99
C ARG A 153 -1.24 21.58 8.90
N LEU A 154 -2.54 21.72 8.64
CA LEU A 154 -3.52 20.88 9.31
C LEU A 154 -3.23 19.40 9.03
N PRO A 155 -3.42 18.50 10.01
CA PRO A 155 -3.30 17.07 9.79
C PRO A 155 -4.31 16.62 8.74
N PHE A 156 -3.97 15.55 8.03
CA PHE A 156 -4.87 14.94 7.07
C PHE A 156 -6.09 14.35 7.78
N SER A 157 -7.26 14.51 7.18
CA SER A 157 -8.44 13.75 7.58
C SER A 157 -8.25 12.26 7.24
N GLU A 158 -8.97 11.40 7.96
CA GLU A 158 -8.94 9.94 7.72
C GLU A 158 -9.23 9.59 6.25
N ALA A 159 -10.21 10.26 5.61
CA ALA A 159 -10.51 10.06 4.20
C ALA A 159 -9.35 10.46 3.27
N GLU A 160 -8.61 11.52 3.58
CA GLU A 160 -7.44 11.91 2.78
C GLU A 160 -6.29 10.91 2.95
N ILE A 161 -6.09 10.39 4.16
CA ILE A 161 -5.14 9.31 4.43
C ILE A 161 -5.51 8.07 3.60
N GLU A 162 -6.78 7.66 3.61
CA GLU A 162 -7.27 6.53 2.83
C GLU A 162 -7.04 6.72 1.32
N ILE A 163 -7.20 7.94 0.80
CA ILE A 163 -6.93 8.26 -0.61
C ILE A 163 -5.43 8.16 -0.94
N LEU A 164 -4.55 8.63 -0.05
CA LEU A 164 -3.11 8.47 -0.23
C LEU A 164 -2.70 6.99 -0.18
N GLN A 165 -3.29 6.20 0.72
CA GLN A 165 -3.12 4.74 0.75
C GLN A 165 -3.61 4.08 -0.54
N ALA A 166 -4.77 4.51 -1.08
CA ALA A 166 -5.30 4.03 -2.35
C ALA A 166 -4.33 4.29 -3.52
N ALA A 167 -3.73 5.48 -3.54
CA ALA A 167 -2.75 5.87 -4.56
C ALA A 167 -1.49 4.99 -4.51
N GLU A 168 -0.95 4.74 -3.32
CA GLU A 168 0.21 3.86 -3.15
C GLU A 168 -0.11 2.42 -3.61
N ILE A 169 -1.27 1.87 -3.20
CA ILE A 169 -1.71 0.52 -3.60
C ILE A 169 -1.85 0.42 -5.13
N ILE A 170 -2.51 1.38 -5.76
CA ILE A 170 -2.68 1.41 -7.22
C ILE A 170 -1.34 1.55 -7.94
N GLN A 171 -0.41 2.34 -7.41
CA GLN A 171 0.90 2.52 -7.99
C GLN A 171 1.68 1.19 -8.03
N ILE A 172 1.64 0.43 -6.94
CA ILE A 172 2.28 -0.89 -6.85
C ILE A 172 1.60 -1.89 -7.79
N LEU A 173 0.26 -1.87 -7.85
CA LEU A 173 -0.53 -2.68 -8.78
C LEU A 173 -0.13 -2.42 -10.23
N GLN A 174 -0.12 -1.15 -10.65
CA GLN A 174 0.19 -0.76 -12.02
C GLN A 174 1.66 -1.03 -12.38
N SER A 175 2.56 -0.98 -11.41
CA SER A 175 3.99 -1.28 -11.61
C SER A 175 4.28 -2.76 -11.80
N SER A 176 3.41 -3.61 -11.23
CA SER A 176 3.40 -5.05 -11.47
C SER A 176 3.02 -5.39 -12.92
N ARG A 177 2.39 -4.46 -13.66
CA ARG A 177 2.16 -4.64 -15.10
C ARG A 177 3.47 -4.49 -15.86
N ASN A 178 3.70 -5.41 -16.79
CA ASN A 178 4.87 -5.36 -17.66
C ASN A 178 4.66 -4.42 -18.86
N HIS A 179 4.30 -3.17 -18.59
CA HIS A 179 4.05 -2.15 -19.62
C HIS A 179 4.96 -0.93 -19.42
N GLN A 180 5.76 -0.63 -20.44
CA GLN A 180 6.78 0.41 -20.34
C GLN A 180 6.19 1.82 -20.12
N GLU A 181 5.10 2.17 -20.81
CA GLU A 181 4.44 3.47 -20.61
C GLU A 181 3.85 3.60 -19.21
N THR A 182 3.18 2.56 -18.69
CA THR A 182 2.66 2.54 -17.32
C THR A 182 3.80 2.75 -16.31
N ARG A 183 4.91 2.02 -16.46
CA ARG A 183 6.09 2.20 -15.59
C ARG A 183 6.71 3.59 -15.70
N ARG A 184 6.74 4.17 -16.90
CA ARG A 184 7.24 5.54 -17.12
C ARG A 184 6.32 6.57 -16.46
N ARG A 185 4.99 6.45 -16.63
CA ARG A 185 3.97 7.30 -16.01
C ARG A 185 4.09 7.27 -14.49
N ILE A 186 4.28 6.08 -13.92
CA ILE A 186 4.48 5.93 -12.48
C ILE A 186 5.69 6.71 -11.98
N ARG A 187 6.86 6.55 -12.63
CA ARG A 187 8.09 7.23 -12.20
C ARG A 187 8.07 8.74 -12.42
N VAL A 188 7.50 9.20 -13.52
CA VAL A 188 7.63 10.61 -13.94
C VAL A 188 6.48 11.47 -13.48
N GLU A 189 5.31 10.88 -13.21
CA GLU A 189 4.08 11.63 -12.92
C GLU A 189 3.41 11.21 -11.62
N ARG A 190 3.16 9.92 -11.40
CA ARG A 190 2.34 9.46 -10.26
C ARG A 190 3.10 9.48 -8.93
N HIS A 191 4.30 8.88 -8.90
CA HIS A 191 5.11 8.79 -7.69
C HIS A 191 5.52 10.17 -7.16
N PRO A 192 6.02 11.11 -8.00
CA PRO A 192 6.30 12.47 -7.53
C PRO A 192 5.06 13.20 -6.99
N ARG A 193 3.89 13.04 -7.64
CA ARG A 193 2.63 13.66 -7.16
C ARG A 193 2.20 13.11 -5.80
N LEU A 194 2.41 11.82 -5.54
CA LEU A 194 2.11 11.22 -4.25
C LEU A 194 3.05 11.72 -3.14
N ILE A 195 4.36 11.79 -3.43
CA ILE A 195 5.37 12.36 -2.50
C ILE A 195 5.07 13.82 -2.18
N GLU A 196 4.73 14.61 -3.19
CA GLU A 196 4.39 16.02 -3.00
C GLU A 196 3.12 16.21 -2.15
N ALA A 197 2.16 15.28 -2.23
CA ALA A 197 0.96 15.30 -1.40
C ALA A 197 1.29 14.95 0.05
N GLU A 198 2.09 13.90 0.30
CA GLU A 198 2.46 13.45 1.65
C GLU A 198 3.33 14.48 2.41
N HIS A 199 4.17 15.24 1.70
CA HIS A 199 5.12 16.21 2.26
C HIS A 199 4.52 17.34 3.14
N SER A 200 3.20 17.37 3.37
CA SER A 200 2.55 18.26 4.33
C SER A 200 2.72 17.87 5.81
N ARG A 201 3.48 16.80 6.14
CA ARG A 201 3.92 16.42 7.50
C ARG A 201 2.79 16.26 8.51
N ASP A 202 2.08 15.15 8.38
CA ASP A 202 1.28 14.60 9.47
C ASP A 202 2.04 13.44 10.11
N ASP A 203 2.38 13.54 11.39
CA ASP A 203 3.04 12.48 12.16
C ASP A 203 2.19 11.18 12.21
N SER A 204 0.92 11.24 11.80
CA SER A 204 0.01 10.09 11.70
C SER A 204 0.29 9.16 10.51
N LEU A 205 1.17 9.57 9.59
CA LEU A 205 1.40 8.87 8.30
C LEU A 205 2.71 8.09 8.20
N VAL A 206 3.43 7.86 9.31
CA VAL A 206 4.77 7.22 9.30
C VAL A 206 4.78 5.90 8.51
N ARG A 207 3.73 5.06 8.63
CA ARG A 207 3.63 3.80 7.86
C ARG A 207 3.61 4.04 6.36
N LEU A 208 2.76 4.97 5.91
CA LEU A 208 2.63 5.29 4.50
C LEU A 208 3.94 5.87 3.96
N ALA A 209 4.56 6.80 4.70
CA ALA A 209 5.85 7.40 4.35
C ALA A 209 6.96 6.33 4.21
N ILE A 210 7.01 5.35 5.11
CA ILE A 210 7.96 4.22 5.01
C ILE A 210 7.73 3.41 3.73
N TRP A 211 6.48 3.07 3.40
CA TRP A 211 6.17 2.29 2.19
C TRP A 211 6.47 3.08 0.91
N MET A 212 6.15 4.37 0.88
CA MET A 212 6.52 5.26 -0.22
C MET A 212 8.05 5.35 -0.39
N PHE A 213 8.81 5.43 0.71
CA PHE A 213 10.27 5.39 0.67
C PHE A 213 10.80 4.05 0.16
N LEU A 214 10.27 2.92 0.65
CA LEU A 214 10.63 1.60 0.15
C LEU A 214 10.38 1.48 -1.36
N TYR A 215 9.25 2.03 -1.81
CA TYR A 215 8.91 2.07 -3.22
C TYR A 215 9.85 2.98 -4.03
N ASP A 216 10.23 4.14 -3.49
CA ASP A 216 11.23 5.05 -4.08
C ASP A 216 12.61 4.37 -4.24
N VAL A 217 13.04 3.61 -3.24
CA VAL A 217 14.26 2.80 -3.35
C VAL A 217 14.11 1.71 -4.40
N TYR A 218 12.97 1.02 -4.47
CA TYR A 218 12.70 0.03 -5.51
C TYR A 218 12.83 0.66 -6.91
N LEU A 219 12.26 1.85 -7.12
CA LEU A 219 12.42 2.59 -8.38
C LEU A 219 13.88 2.96 -8.67
N THR A 220 14.62 3.37 -7.65
CA THR A 220 16.04 3.75 -7.75
C THR A 220 16.89 2.55 -8.17
N VAL A 221 16.76 1.42 -7.47
CA VAL A 221 17.56 0.20 -7.68
C VAL A 221 17.22 -0.49 -8.99
N PHE A 222 15.93 -0.67 -9.30
CA PHE A 222 15.52 -1.49 -10.44
C PHE A 222 15.29 -0.69 -11.73
N PHE A 223 15.12 0.63 -11.63
CA PHE A 223 14.79 1.46 -12.80
C PHE A 223 15.72 2.66 -12.99
N ASN A 224 16.83 2.75 -12.24
CA ASN A 224 17.79 3.85 -12.31
C ASN A 224 17.09 5.22 -12.20
N HIS A 225 16.07 5.28 -11.35
CA HIS A 225 15.38 6.52 -11.03
C HIS A 225 16.19 7.30 -9.99
N ALA A 226 16.17 8.62 -10.04
CA ALA A 226 16.80 9.41 -8.99
C ALA A 226 15.92 9.32 -7.73
N PRO A 227 16.49 9.04 -6.54
CA PRO A 227 15.70 8.98 -5.32
C PRO A 227 15.04 10.33 -5.05
N GLN A 228 13.75 10.27 -4.70
CA GLN A 228 12.91 11.44 -4.43
C GLN A 228 12.66 11.63 -2.93
N ILE A 229 12.84 10.59 -2.11
CA ILE A 229 12.71 10.65 -0.65
C ILE A 229 14.07 10.35 -0.01
N ALA A 230 14.63 11.31 0.71
CA ALA A 230 15.84 11.06 1.51
C ALA A 230 15.50 10.30 2.81
N LEU A 231 16.41 9.44 3.27
CA LEU A 231 16.25 8.73 4.56
C LEU A 231 16.04 9.71 5.74
N SER A 232 16.64 10.90 5.67
CA SER A 232 16.48 11.96 6.67
C SER A 232 15.08 12.58 6.70
N GLU A 233 14.26 12.35 5.68
CA GLU A 233 12.86 12.82 5.63
C GLU A 233 11.92 11.87 6.39
N LEU A 234 12.34 10.63 6.68
CA LEU A 234 11.61 9.69 7.53
C LEU A 234 11.77 10.04 9.02
N THR A 235 11.19 11.18 9.41
CA THR A 235 11.13 11.62 10.80
C THR A 235 9.87 11.04 11.45
N GLY A 236 10.03 10.11 12.37
CA GLY A 236 8.91 9.51 13.11
C GLY A 236 9.36 8.27 13.87
N ASP A 237 8.64 7.96 14.96
CA ASP A 237 8.81 6.69 15.65
C ASP A 237 8.40 5.56 14.70
N PRO A 238 9.16 4.46 14.63
CA PRO A 238 8.76 3.32 13.82
C PRO A 238 7.38 2.84 14.27
N PRO A 239 6.47 2.52 13.34
CA PRO A 239 5.15 2.02 13.69
C PRO A 239 5.27 0.76 14.55
N ASP A 240 4.36 0.57 15.52
CA ASP A 240 4.22 -0.71 16.23
C ASP A 240 3.93 -1.78 15.16
N TRP A 241 4.97 -2.55 14.83
CA TRP A 241 5.01 -3.49 13.72
C TRP A 241 4.62 -4.91 14.18
N GLU A 242 4.32 -5.08 15.48
CA GLU A 242 4.02 -6.36 16.15
C GLU A 242 2.65 -6.97 15.78
N ASP A 243 1.77 -6.24 15.09
CA ASP A 243 0.46 -6.77 14.67
C ASP A 243 0.53 -7.83 13.55
N THR A 244 1.73 -8.14 13.03
CA THR A 244 1.87 -9.12 11.95
C THR A 244 2.16 -10.55 12.37
N GLU A 245 2.43 -10.86 13.66
CA GLU A 245 2.87 -12.23 14.00
C GLU A 245 2.36 -12.88 15.31
N ASN A 246 1.55 -12.27 16.18
CA ASN A 246 1.16 -12.96 17.44
C ASN A 246 -0.27 -12.71 17.96
N GLU A 247 -1.27 -13.37 17.37
CA GLU A 247 -2.45 -13.84 18.13
C GLU A 247 -2.75 -15.30 17.77
N ASP A 248 -1.84 -16.21 18.14
CA ASP A 248 -2.17 -17.47 18.80
C ASP A 248 -0.94 -18.38 18.90
N SER A 249 -0.31 -18.40 20.08
CA SER A 249 0.31 -19.63 20.56
C SER A 249 -0.10 -19.88 22.00
N LEU A 250 -1.06 -20.80 22.13
CA LEU A 250 -1.31 -21.68 23.27
C LEU A 250 -1.72 -21.03 24.60
N GLY A 251 -2.89 -21.46 25.08
CA GLY A 251 -3.33 -21.27 26.45
C GLY A 251 -2.22 -21.58 27.46
N GLY A 252 -1.80 -20.54 28.18
CA GLY A 252 -0.98 -20.62 29.37
C GLY A 252 -1.60 -19.72 30.43
N SER A 253 -2.44 -20.29 31.29
CA SER A 253 -2.91 -19.58 32.47
C SER A 253 -1.74 -19.30 33.42
N GLY A 254 -1.60 -18.04 33.84
CA GLY A 254 -1.01 -17.63 35.10
C GLY A 254 0.53 -17.57 35.16
N LEU A 255 1.06 -16.36 35.28
CA LEU A 255 1.67 -15.83 36.51
C LEU A 255 2.20 -14.41 36.25
N SER A 256 1.63 -13.45 36.96
CA SER A 256 2.20 -12.11 37.12
C SER A 256 3.57 -12.21 37.80
N GLY A 257 4.59 -11.57 37.24
CA GLY A 257 5.95 -11.57 37.81
C GLY A 257 6.97 -10.74 37.03
N SER A 258 6.85 -9.42 37.11
CA SER A 258 7.93 -8.40 37.08
C SER A 258 9.27 -8.73 36.39
N SER A 259 9.53 -8.06 35.27
CA SER A 259 10.75 -7.24 35.08
C SER A 259 10.53 -6.23 33.96
N ASN A 260 10.44 -4.94 34.33
CA ASN A 260 10.61 -3.82 33.41
C ASN A 260 12.06 -3.84 32.91
N GLU A 261 12.34 -4.61 31.85
CA GLU A 261 13.42 -4.22 30.94
C GLU A 261 12.78 -3.27 29.94
N GLU A 262 13.11 -1.98 30.04
CA GLU A 262 12.89 -1.02 28.96
C GLU A 262 13.64 -1.54 27.74
N ILE A 263 12.94 -2.30 26.88
CA ILE A 263 13.41 -2.68 25.56
C ILE A 263 13.76 -1.37 24.87
N SER A 264 15.05 -1.18 24.59
CA SER A 264 15.57 0.03 23.97
C SER A 264 15.10 0.09 22.52
N ARG A 265 13.84 0.51 22.31
CA ARG A 265 13.25 0.72 21.00
C ARG A 265 14.02 1.85 20.29
N PRO A 266 14.35 1.69 19.00
CA PRO A 266 14.95 2.77 18.23
C PRO A 266 14.00 3.96 18.15
N ARG A 267 14.52 5.16 18.42
CA ARG A 267 13.75 6.43 18.52
C ARG A 267 13.37 7.02 17.16
N SER A 268 13.89 6.46 16.07
CA SER A 268 13.54 6.83 14.70
C SER A 268 13.96 5.74 13.73
N VAL A 269 13.32 5.68 12.56
CA VAL A 269 13.71 4.78 11.46
C VAL A 269 15.16 5.07 11.02
N MET A 270 15.56 6.35 10.99
CA MET A 270 16.91 6.76 10.65
C MET A 270 17.96 6.24 11.66
N ASP A 271 17.71 6.37 12.97
CA ASP A 271 18.63 5.86 13.99
C ASP A 271 18.78 4.35 13.93
N PHE A 272 17.69 3.63 13.62
CA PHE A 272 17.71 2.18 13.43
C PHE A 272 18.54 1.74 12.21
N VAL A 273 18.40 2.45 11.09
CA VAL A 273 19.20 2.18 9.89
C VAL A 273 20.67 2.51 10.15
N LEU A 274 20.98 3.64 10.78
CA LEU A 274 22.35 4.05 11.10
C LEU A 274 23.02 3.13 12.14
N SER A 275 22.29 2.61 13.13
CA SER A 275 22.85 1.72 14.15
C SER A 275 23.35 0.38 13.58
N LEU A 276 22.81 -0.04 12.43
CA LEU A 276 23.23 -1.25 11.71
C LEU A 276 24.50 -1.05 10.88
N PHE A 277 24.82 0.18 10.51
CA PHE A 277 26.03 0.52 9.72
C PHE A 277 27.19 1.01 10.56
N HIS A 278 27.03 1.08 11.89
CA HIS A 278 28.14 1.40 12.77
C HIS A 278 29.17 0.25 12.78
N ASP A 279 30.46 0.58 12.82
CA ASP A 279 31.56 -0.41 12.83
C ASP A 279 31.47 -1.40 14.01
N SER A 280 30.71 -1.03 15.05
CA SER A 280 30.42 -1.84 16.22
C SER A 280 29.04 -2.50 16.15
N TRP A 281 28.66 -3.05 14.99
CA TRP A 281 27.40 -3.78 14.87
C TRP A 281 27.38 -4.98 15.82
N PRO A 282 26.46 -5.04 16.81
CA PRO A 282 26.47 -6.06 17.85
C PRO A 282 25.91 -7.42 17.39
N GLY A 283 25.45 -7.50 16.13
CA GLY A 283 24.91 -8.71 15.52
C GLY A 283 23.40 -8.89 15.74
N PRO A 284 22.78 -9.88 15.07
CA PRO A 284 21.32 -10.06 15.04
C PRO A 284 20.71 -10.57 16.36
N ARG A 285 21.55 -10.89 17.35
CA ARG A 285 21.12 -11.39 18.68
C ARG A 285 21.13 -10.30 19.76
N ASP A 286 21.49 -9.08 19.39
CA ASP A 286 21.38 -7.93 20.29
C ASP A 286 19.89 -7.64 20.55
N ASN A 287 19.54 -7.21 21.76
CA ASN A 287 18.18 -6.88 22.16
C ASN A 287 17.55 -5.79 21.27
N LEU A 288 18.37 -4.95 20.61
CA LEU A 288 17.92 -3.96 19.64
C LEU A 288 17.40 -4.58 18.32
N TYR A 289 17.90 -5.78 17.97
CA TYR A 289 17.60 -6.48 16.71
C TYR A 289 16.88 -7.82 16.89
N GLY A 290 16.78 -8.33 18.12
CA GLY A 290 16.12 -9.60 18.44
C GLY A 290 14.61 -9.61 18.12
N HIS A 291 14.04 -8.42 17.92
CA HIS A 291 12.67 -8.19 17.49
C HIS A 291 12.59 -7.62 16.07
N THR A 292 13.63 -7.74 15.24
CA THR A 292 13.56 -7.13 13.90
C THR A 292 12.67 -7.94 12.95
N SER A 293 11.58 -7.34 12.46
CA SER A 293 10.67 -7.98 11.50
C SER A 293 11.21 -7.98 10.07
N SER A 294 10.64 -8.83 9.21
CA SER A 294 10.94 -8.92 7.77
C SER A 294 10.87 -7.57 7.06
N SER A 295 9.88 -6.74 7.41
CA SER A 295 9.69 -5.40 6.85
C SER A 295 10.77 -4.42 7.32
N GLN A 296 11.22 -4.52 8.56
CA GLN A 296 12.34 -3.71 9.08
C GLN A 296 13.67 -4.09 8.41
N LEU A 297 13.91 -5.38 8.16
CA LEU A 297 15.06 -5.82 7.35
C LEU A 297 15.00 -5.27 5.93
N LEU A 298 13.80 -5.15 5.35
CA LEU A 298 13.60 -4.57 4.03
C LEU A 298 13.98 -3.07 4.00
N VAL A 299 13.50 -2.30 4.98
CA VAL A 299 13.85 -0.87 5.16
C VAL A 299 15.35 -0.70 5.33
N VAL A 300 15.99 -1.58 6.11
CA VAL A 300 17.44 -1.59 6.33
C VAL A 300 18.22 -1.92 5.05
N ALA A 301 17.82 -2.97 4.33
CA ALA A 301 18.50 -3.40 3.10
C ALA A 301 18.46 -2.31 2.03
N PHE A 302 17.37 -1.55 1.98
CA PHE A 302 17.15 -0.51 0.99
C PHE A 302 17.68 0.88 1.42
N GLY A 303 17.75 1.18 2.72
CA GLY A 303 18.24 2.46 3.24
C GLY A 303 19.68 2.82 2.85
N ARG A 304 20.56 1.82 2.66
CA ARG A 304 21.95 2.04 2.24
C ARG A 304 22.08 2.57 0.81
N SER A 305 21.16 2.17 -0.09
CA SER A 305 21.24 2.56 -1.50
C SER A 305 21.02 4.07 -1.71
N ASN A 306 20.31 4.73 -0.79
CA ASN A 306 20.02 6.17 -0.84
C ASN A 306 20.99 7.03 0.00
N TYR A 307 21.88 6.42 0.81
CA TYR A 307 22.89 7.18 1.57
C TYR A 307 24.13 7.55 0.72
N GLN A 308 24.29 6.95 -0.46
CA GLN A 308 25.46 7.14 -1.33
C GLN A 308 25.20 8.03 -2.56
N THR A 309 24.56 9.19 -2.41
CA THR A 309 24.75 10.34 -3.33
C THR A 309 24.24 11.60 -2.62
N PRO A 310 25.07 12.62 -2.36
CA PRO A 310 25.73 13.35 -3.45
C PRO A 310 27.10 13.98 -3.07
N ASP A 311 28.21 13.24 -3.01
CA ASP A 311 29.54 13.91 -2.90
C ASP A 311 30.79 13.09 -3.32
N CYS A 312 30.67 11.96 -4.02
CA CYS A 312 31.85 11.20 -4.48
C CYS A 312 31.73 10.76 -5.95
N LEU A 313 31.62 11.72 -6.85
CA LEU A 313 32.07 11.56 -8.24
C LEU A 313 32.89 12.79 -8.65
N GLN A 314 33.96 13.09 -7.91
CA GLN A 314 35.11 13.75 -8.53
C GLN A 314 35.86 12.68 -9.31
N PHE A 315 35.57 12.59 -10.60
CA PHE A 315 36.51 12.00 -11.54
C PHE A 315 37.70 12.96 -11.63
N GLU A 316 38.81 12.59 -11.00
CA GLU A 316 40.11 13.16 -11.33
C GLU A 316 40.45 12.75 -12.78
N CYS A 317 40.71 13.74 -13.62
CA CYS A 317 41.37 13.58 -14.91
C CYS A 317 42.87 13.39 -14.72
#